data_AF-A0A538FTL8-F1
#
_entry.id   AF-A0A538FTL8-F1
#
_cell.length_a   1.000
_cell.length_b   1.000
_cell.length_c   1.000
_cell.angle_alpha   90.00
_cell.angle_beta   90.00
_cell.angle_gamma   90.00
#
_symmetry.space_group_name_H-M   'P 1'
#
loop_
_entity.id
_entity.type
_entity.pdbx_description
1 polymer ?
#
loop_
_entity_poly.entity_id
_entity_poly.type
_entity_poly.pdbx_seq_one_letter_code
_entity_poly.pdbx_strand_id
1 'polypeptide(L)'
;MDLIERYGADSDEIPAALTEFVKARKFYDYKEHSRVGAKHGEFVTDEICDRFCVLGNAEQATEKLRELESIGVDQFNIYLMTHGQEETLAAYGERIIPQFTGVAA
;
A
#
# COMPACT_ATOMS: atom_id res chain seq x y z
N MET A 1 -11.15 -14.62 12.42
CA MET A 1 -11.78 -14.35 11.13
C MET A 1 -10.82 -13.63 10.23
N ASP A 2 -10.30 -14.33 9.23
CA ASP A 2 -9.54 -13.73 8.14
C ASP A 2 -10.47 -13.45 6.94
N LEU A 3 -9.90 -12.93 5.85
CA LEU A 3 -10.65 -12.59 4.63
C LEU A 3 -11.23 -13.83 3.94
N ILE A 4 -10.57 -14.98 4.04
CA ILE A 4 -11.01 -16.24 3.41
C ILE A 4 -12.20 -16.81 4.17
N GLU A 5 -12.16 -16.77 5.50
CA GLU A 5 -13.27 -17.18 6.36
C GLU A 5 -14.50 -16.30 6.14
N ARG A 6 -14.31 -15.01 5.85
CA ARG A 6 -15.39 -14.05 5.63
C ARG A 6 -16.00 -14.11 4.22
N TYR A 7 -15.17 -14.09 3.20
CA TYR A 7 -15.61 -13.93 1.80
C TYR A 7 -15.61 -15.23 1.02
N GLY A 8 -14.95 -16.29 1.51
CA GLY A 8 -14.73 -17.53 0.77
C GLY A 8 -13.45 -17.47 -0.06
N ALA A 9 -12.77 -18.61 -0.20
CA ALA A 9 -11.48 -18.71 -0.90
C ALA A 9 -11.57 -18.43 -2.41
N ASP A 10 -12.75 -18.71 -3.00
CA ASP A 10 -13.02 -18.67 -4.44
C ASP A 10 -14.07 -17.60 -4.79
N SER A 11 -14.24 -16.59 -3.93
CA SER A 11 -15.20 -15.50 -4.15
C SER A 11 -14.68 -14.47 -5.14
N ASP A 12 -15.56 -14.02 -6.02
CA ASP A 12 -15.31 -12.91 -6.95
C ASP A 12 -15.47 -11.52 -6.30
N GLU A 13 -15.87 -11.45 -5.02
CA GLU A 13 -16.05 -10.19 -4.29
C GLU A 13 -14.72 -9.50 -3.92
N ILE A 14 -13.64 -10.27 -3.77
CA ILE A 14 -12.31 -9.75 -3.44
C ILE A 14 -11.26 -10.28 -4.43
N PRO A 15 -10.20 -9.51 -4.74
CA PRO A 15 -9.17 -9.96 -5.67
C PRO A 15 -8.49 -11.24 -5.21
N ALA A 16 -8.28 -12.18 -6.14
CA ALA A 16 -7.57 -13.43 -5.86
C ALA A 16 -6.17 -13.22 -5.26
N ALA A 17 -5.46 -12.16 -5.69
CA ALA A 17 -4.18 -11.78 -5.11
C ALA A 17 -4.25 -11.65 -3.57
N LEU A 18 -5.35 -11.07 -3.04
CA LEU A 18 -5.53 -10.84 -1.61
C LEU A 18 -5.82 -12.15 -0.85
N THR A 19 -6.60 -13.07 -1.41
CA THR A 19 -6.83 -14.38 -0.78
C THR A 19 -5.58 -15.24 -0.82
N GLU A 20 -4.83 -15.23 -1.93
CA GLU A 20 -3.54 -15.94 -2.05
C GLU A 20 -2.49 -15.39 -1.08
N PHE A 21 -2.43 -14.07 -0.89
CA PHE A 21 -1.58 -13.46 0.14
C PHE A 21 -1.93 -13.96 1.54
N VAL A 22 -3.22 -14.02 1.91
CA VAL A 22 -3.65 -14.52 3.22
C VAL A 22 -3.33 -16.01 3.40
N LYS A 23 -3.49 -16.84 2.35
CA LYS A 23 -3.10 -18.28 2.39
C LYS A 23 -1.59 -18.44 2.57
N ALA A 24 -0.79 -17.63 1.88
CA ALA A 24 0.67 -17.70 1.93
C ALA A 24 1.24 -17.14 3.24
N ARG A 25 0.52 -16.24 3.91
CA ARG A 25 0.91 -15.66 5.20
C ARG A 25 0.89 -16.72 6.30
N LYS A 26 2.05 -17.30 6.59
CA LYS A 26 2.20 -18.29 7.67
C LYS A 26 2.50 -17.69 9.04
N PHE A 27 3.31 -16.63 9.06
CA PHE A 27 3.84 -16.05 10.29
C PHE A 27 4.22 -14.58 10.08
N TYR A 28 4.07 -13.76 11.12
CA TYR A 28 4.44 -12.35 11.11
C TYR A 28 5.00 -11.95 12.48
N ASP A 29 6.27 -11.53 12.54
CA ASP A 29 6.88 -11.03 13.78
C ASP A 29 6.89 -9.50 13.78
N TYR A 30 6.04 -8.90 14.63
CA TYR A 30 5.98 -7.45 14.78
C TYR A 30 7.29 -6.82 15.27
N LYS A 31 8.21 -7.58 15.88
CA LYS A 31 9.54 -7.07 16.23
C LYS A 31 10.41 -6.77 15.02
N GLU A 32 10.15 -7.44 13.90
CA GLU A 32 10.82 -7.18 12.62
C GLU A 32 9.96 -6.31 11.67
N HIS A 33 8.89 -5.70 12.17
CA HIS A 33 7.99 -4.84 11.38
C HIS A 33 8.76 -3.72 10.69
N SER A 34 8.45 -3.49 9.41
CA SER A 34 9.09 -2.45 8.56
C SER A 34 10.62 -2.61 8.39
N ARG A 35 11.21 -3.74 8.78
CA ARG A 35 12.65 -3.97 8.61
C ARG A 35 12.96 -4.54 7.23
N VAL A 36 13.88 -3.89 6.51
CA VAL A 36 14.46 -4.45 5.29
C VAL A 36 15.11 -5.80 5.60
N GLY A 37 14.76 -6.84 4.83
CA GLY A 37 15.25 -8.20 5.04
C GLY A 37 14.61 -8.94 6.22
N ALA A 38 13.41 -8.53 6.68
CA ALA A 38 12.62 -9.32 7.63
C ALA A 38 12.30 -10.71 7.02
N LYS A 39 12.43 -11.77 7.83
CA LYS A 39 12.24 -13.16 7.34
C LYS A 39 10.81 -13.45 6.87
N HIS A 40 9.87 -12.62 7.31
CA HIS A 40 8.46 -12.69 6.95
C HIS A 40 8.09 -11.72 5.81
N GLY A 41 9.07 -11.13 5.11
CA GLY A 41 8.80 -10.29 3.94
C GLY A 41 8.55 -11.08 2.65
N GLU A 42 9.03 -12.33 2.57
CA GLU A 42 9.12 -13.12 1.33
C GLU A 42 7.77 -13.49 0.69
N PHE A 43 6.66 -13.39 1.42
CA PHE A 43 5.33 -13.69 0.88
C PHE A 43 4.60 -12.45 0.34
N VAL A 44 5.19 -11.26 0.46
CA VAL A 44 4.67 -10.03 -0.16
C VAL A 44 5.15 -9.99 -1.60
N THR A 45 4.26 -10.26 -2.55
CA THR A 45 4.57 -10.23 -3.98
C THR A 45 4.49 -8.81 -4.55
N ASP A 46 5.09 -8.61 -5.74
CA ASP A 46 4.98 -7.34 -6.48
C ASP A 46 3.53 -6.95 -6.75
N GLU A 47 2.66 -7.91 -7.07
CA GLU A 47 1.22 -7.65 -7.28
C GLU A 47 0.54 -7.13 -6.00
N ILE A 48 0.90 -7.67 -4.83
CA ILE A 48 0.38 -7.15 -3.56
C ILE A 48 0.90 -5.75 -3.29
N CYS A 49 2.19 -5.49 -3.51
CA CYS A 49 2.75 -4.16 -3.39
C CYS A 49 2.06 -3.15 -4.32
N ASP A 50 1.86 -3.49 -5.59
CA ASP A 50 1.25 -2.60 -6.59
C ASP A 50 -0.22 -2.27 -6.29
N ARG A 51 -0.96 -3.25 -5.75
CA ARG A 51 -2.37 -3.05 -5.38
C ARG A 51 -2.55 -2.24 -4.10
N PHE A 52 -1.71 -2.47 -3.11
CA PHE A 52 -1.94 -1.98 -1.74
C PHE A 52 -0.96 -0.91 -1.27
N CYS A 53 0.04 -0.56 -2.08
CA CYS A 53 1.01 0.48 -1.75
C CYS A 53 1.06 1.57 -2.83
N VAL A 54 1.52 2.75 -2.41
CA VAL A 54 1.92 3.84 -3.31
C VAL A 54 3.43 3.91 -3.24
N LEU A 55 4.10 3.44 -4.29
CA LEU A 55 5.56 3.28 -4.35
C LEU A 55 6.10 3.83 -5.67
N GLY A 56 7.40 4.12 -5.68
CA GLY A 56 8.12 4.58 -6.87
C GLY A 56 8.52 6.05 -6.81
N ASN A 57 8.70 6.65 -7.98
CA ASN A 57 9.01 8.08 -8.09
C ASN A 57 7.74 8.95 -7.92
N ALA A 58 7.91 10.27 -7.98
CA ALA A 58 6.82 11.22 -7.80
C ALA A 58 5.72 11.05 -8.85
N GLU A 59 6.07 10.76 -10.10
CA GLU A 59 5.12 10.55 -11.19
C GLU A 59 4.25 9.30 -10.95
N GLN A 60 4.87 8.17 -10.61
CA GLN A 60 4.19 6.91 -10.31
C GLN A 60 3.28 7.03 -9.08
N ALA A 61 3.79 7.68 -8.02
CA ALA A 61 3.00 7.92 -6.83
C ALA A 61 1.77 8.79 -7.13
N THR A 62 1.94 9.88 -7.90
CA THR A 62 0.83 10.74 -8.32
C THR A 62 -0.20 10.00 -9.16
N GLU A 63 0.24 9.19 -10.14
CA GLU A 63 -0.67 8.40 -10.97
C GLU A 63 -1.53 7.46 -10.12
N LYS A 64 -0.90 6.72 -9.20
CA LYS A 64 -1.62 5.84 -8.27
C LYS A 64 -2.60 6.59 -7.38
N LEU A 65 -2.21 7.77 -6.87
CA LEU A 65 -3.07 8.60 -6.04
C LEU A 65 -4.29 9.13 -6.82
N ARG A 66 -4.16 9.43 -8.13
CA ARG A 66 -5.30 9.79 -8.99
C ARG A 66 -6.24 8.62 -9.24
N GLU A 67 -5.71 7.41 -9.41
CA GLU A 67 -6.56 6.22 -9.50
C GLU A 67 -7.39 6.06 -8.22
N LEU A 68 -6.75 6.19 -7.05
CA LEU A 68 -7.42 6.11 -5.75
C LEU A 68 -8.44 7.24 -5.56
N GLU A 69 -8.11 8.47 -5.94
CA GLU A 69 -9.03 9.62 -5.95
C GLU A 69 -10.26 9.32 -6.81
N SER A 70 -10.08 8.73 -7.99
CA SER A 70 -11.19 8.43 -8.93
C SER A 70 -12.21 7.43 -8.40
N ILE A 71 -11.83 6.61 -7.42
CA ILE A 71 -12.71 5.64 -6.74
C ILE A 71 -13.20 6.15 -5.38
N GLY A 72 -12.97 7.44 -5.06
CA GLY A 72 -13.51 8.12 -3.89
C GLY A 72 -12.60 8.14 -2.66
N VAL A 73 -11.31 7.81 -2.79
CA VAL A 73 -10.35 8.02 -1.70
C VAL A 73 -10.04 9.51 -1.58
N ASP A 74 -10.31 10.10 -0.41
CA ASP A 74 -10.14 11.53 -0.13
C ASP A 74 -9.03 11.83 0.89
N GLN A 75 -8.63 10.83 1.67
CA GLN A 75 -7.56 10.91 2.67
C GLN A 75 -6.51 9.83 2.44
N PHE A 76 -5.25 10.25 2.40
CA PHE A 76 -4.11 9.35 2.31
C PHE A 76 -3.08 9.65 3.40
N ASN A 77 -2.59 8.61 4.08
CA ASN A 77 -1.59 8.71 5.14
C ASN A 77 -0.24 8.21 4.64
N ILE A 78 0.79 9.05 4.77
CA ILE A 78 2.16 8.70 4.37
C ILE A 78 2.87 8.03 5.55
N TYR A 79 3.33 6.79 5.36
CA TYR A 79 4.11 6.07 6.36
C TYR A 79 5.61 6.33 6.17
N LEU A 80 6.17 7.23 6.98
CA LEU A 80 7.61 7.54 7.00
C LEU A 80 8.39 6.57 7.90
N MET A 81 8.30 5.26 7.63
CA MET A 81 8.93 4.22 8.46
C MET A 81 10.17 3.56 7.83
N THR A 82 10.51 3.94 6.60
CA THR A 82 11.64 3.39 5.84
C THR A 82 12.80 4.38 5.73
N HIS A 83 13.83 4.04 4.97
CA HIS A 83 14.91 4.97 4.61
C HIS A 83 14.37 6.15 3.78
N GLY A 84 15.10 7.28 3.79
CA GLY A 84 14.77 8.44 2.95
C GLY A 84 13.54 9.24 3.41
N GLN A 85 13.26 9.28 4.71
CA GLN A 85 12.05 9.92 5.26
C GLN A 85 11.94 11.40 4.88
N GLU A 86 13.01 12.18 5.06
CA GLU A 86 13.06 13.61 4.72
C GLU A 86 12.88 13.83 3.21
N GLU A 87 13.56 13.02 2.39
CA GLU A 87 13.44 13.09 0.92
C GLU A 87 12.02 12.73 0.46
N THR A 88 11.43 11.70 1.06
CA THR A 88 10.05 11.27 0.79
C THR A 88 9.08 12.38 1.16
N LEU A 89 9.22 12.96 2.35
CA LEU A 89 8.38 14.04 2.83
C LEU A 89 8.49 15.28 1.93
N ALA A 90 9.71 15.66 1.54
CA ALA A 90 9.95 16.76 0.61
C ALA A 90 9.33 16.48 -0.77
N ALA A 91 9.51 15.27 -1.31
CA ALA A 91 8.91 14.88 -2.59
C ALA A 91 7.37 14.99 -2.57
N TYR A 92 6.74 14.56 -1.48
CA TYR A 92 5.30 14.72 -1.32
C TYR A 92 4.90 16.19 -1.26
N GLY A 93 5.58 17.01 -0.44
CA GLY A 93 5.26 18.42 -0.28
C GLY A 93 5.49 19.27 -1.53
N GLU A 94 6.58 19.04 -2.25
CA GLU A 94 7.00 19.87 -3.38
C GLU A 94 6.43 19.41 -4.72
N ARG A 95 6.26 18.08 -4.91
CA ARG A 95 5.96 17.51 -6.22
C ARG A 95 4.62 16.81 -6.31
N ILE A 96 4.13 16.17 -5.25
CA ILE A 96 2.90 15.34 -5.32
C ILE A 96 1.69 16.15 -4.88
N ILE A 97 1.65 16.59 -3.62
CA ILE A 97 0.50 17.28 -3.01
C ILE A 97 0.02 18.48 -3.83
N PRO A 98 0.89 19.36 -4.39
CA PRO A 98 0.44 20.50 -5.19
C PRO A 98 -0.37 20.15 -6.45
N GLN A 99 -0.34 18.88 -6.90
CA GLN A 99 -1.09 18.42 -8.06
C GLN A 99 -2.56 18.07 -7.76
N PHE A 100 -2.92 18.00 -6.47
CA PHE A 100 -4.26 17.71 -6.00
C PHE A 100 -4.85 19.00 -5.44
N THR A 101 -5.93 19.50 -6.05
CA THR A 101 -6.56 20.76 -5.64
C THR A 101 -7.41 20.54 -4.40
N GLY A 102 -7.00 21.15 -3.28
CA GLY A 102 -7.81 21.48 -2.11
C GLY A 102 -8.73 20.37 -1.60
N VAL A 103 -8.28 19.66 -0.56
CA VAL A 103 -9.18 18.88 0.31
C VAL A 103 -10.32 19.81 0.71
N ALA A 104 -11.54 19.53 0.22
CA ALA A 104 -12.73 20.16 0.74
C ALA A 104 -12.90 19.65 2.17
N ALA A 105 -12.41 20.43 3.14
CA ALA A 105 -12.73 20.24 4.55
C ALA A 105 -14.19 20.61 4.80
#